data_AF-A0A2J8GTF9-F1
#
_entry.id   AF-A0A2J8GTF9-F1
#
_cell.length_a   1.000
_cell.length_b   1.000
_cell.length_c   1.000
_cell.angle_alpha   90.00
_cell.angle_beta   90.00
_cell.angle_gamma   90.00
#
_symmetry.space_group_name_H-M   'P 1'
#
loop_
_entity.id
_entity.type
_entity.pdbx_description
1 polymer ?
#
loop_
_entity_poly.entity_id
_entity_poly.type
_entity_poly.pdbx_seq_one_letter_code
_entity_poly.pdbx_strand_id
1 'polypeptide(L)' 'MGKVYDGLHRISFLIDENGIIEHVFDKFKTKDHHEVVLNYLKEKQA' A
#
# COMPACT_ATOMS: atom_id res chain seq x y z
N MET A 1 -10.28 -10.92 30.86
CA MET A 1 -10.46 -11.15 29.40
C MET A 1 -10.26 -9.80 28.71
N GLY A 2 -9.11 -9.60 28.07
CA GLY A 2 -8.67 -8.29 27.56
C GLY A 2 -9.14 -8.02 26.13
N LYS A 3 -9.37 -6.75 25.81
CA LYS A 3 -9.69 -6.29 24.45
C LYS A 3 -8.46 -6.47 23.55
N VAL A 4 -8.58 -7.28 22.50
CA VAL A 4 -7.59 -7.37 21.43
C VAL A 4 -7.87 -6.21 20.48
N TYR A 5 -6.94 -5.27 20.39
CA TYR A 5 -7.04 -4.17 19.44
C TYR A 5 -6.34 -4.61 18.15
N ASP A 6 -7.08 -4.64 17.04
CA ASP A 6 -6.59 -5.02 15.70
C ASP A 6 -5.60 -4.01 15.10
N GLY A 7 -5.23 -2.98 15.87
CA GLY A 7 -4.27 -1.97 15.47
C GLY A 7 -4.80 -1.01 14.40
N LEU A 8 -3.89 -0.47 13.59
CA LEU A 8 -4.19 0.46 12.51
C LEU A 8 -4.04 -0.27 11.17
N HIS A 9 -5.14 -0.45 10.43
CA HIS A 9 -5.08 -0.93 9.05
C HIS A 9 -4.80 0.25 8.13
N ARG A 10 -3.61 0.27 7.52
CA ARG A 10 -3.22 1.31 6.55
C ARG A 10 -3.20 0.67 5.16
N ILE A 11 -4.09 1.15 4.30
CA ILE A 11 -4.25 0.67 2.93
C ILE A 11 -3.98 1.84 1.99
N SER A 12 -3.28 1.59 0.89
CA SER A 12 -3.04 2.59 -0.16
C SER A 12 -3.42 2.01 -1.51
N PHE A 13 -3.98 2.85 -2.37
CA PHE A 13 -4.45 2.47 -3.69
C PHE A 13 -3.66 3.24 -4.73
N LEU A 14 -3.18 2.54 -5.76
CA LEU A 14 -2.69 3.17 -6.98
C LEU A 14 -3.82 3.16 -8.00
N ILE A 15 -4.18 4.34 -8.49
CA ILE A 15 -5.27 4.56 -9.43
C ILE A 15 -4.67 5.18 -10.69
N ASP A 16 -5.07 4.67 -11.85
CA ASP A 16 -4.67 5.24 -13.14
C ASP A 16 -5.49 6.50 -13.50
N GLU A 17 -5.14 7.13 -14.62
CA GLU A 17 -5.83 8.33 -15.11
C GLU A 17 -7.28 8.08 -15.54
N ASN A 18 -7.66 6.81 -15.77
CA ASN A 18 -9.02 6.41 -16.13
C ASN A 18 -9.88 6.10 -14.89
N GLY A 19 -9.31 6.17 -13.68
CA GLY A 19 -9.99 5.85 -12.42
C GLY A 19 -10.01 4.36 -12.08
N ILE A 20 -9.21 3.53 -12.74
CA ILE A 20 -9.09 2.09 -12.49
C ILE A 20 -8.01 1.85 -11.43
N ILE A 21 -8.31 0.97 -10.47
CA ILE A 21 -7.37 0.57 -9.43
C ILE A 21 -6.37 -0.43 -10.04
N GLU A 22 -5.13 0.01 -10.19
CA GLU A 22 -4.02 -0.79 -10.73
C GLU A 22 -3.37 -1.66 -9.66
N HIS A 23 -3.30 -1.15 -8.43
CA HIS A 23 -2.65 -1.87 -7.33
C HIS A 23 -3.21 -1.49 -5.97
N VAL A 24 -3.32 -2.48 -5.08
CA VAL A 24 -3.72 -2.30 -3.68
C VAL A 24 -2.56 -2.70 -2.80
N PHE A 25 -2.11 -1.76 -1.97
CA PHE A 25 -1.12 -2.02 -0.94
C PHE A 25 -1.87 -2.16 0.38
N ASP A 26 -1.88 -3.34 1.00
CA ASP A 26 -2.59 -3.63 2.26
C ASP A 26 -1.67 -4.14 3.40
N LYS A 27 -0.44 -4.56 3.08
CA LYS A 27 0.53 -5.12 4.03
C LYS A 27 1.87 -4.41 3.96
N PHE A 28 2.03 -3.35 4.73
CA PHE A 28 3.35 -2.72 4.92
C PHE A 28 3.50 -2.17 6.34
N LYS A 29 4.75 -2.16 6.81
CA LYS A 29 5.12 -1.41 8.00
C LYS A 29 5.13 0.08 7.65
N THR A 30 4.63 0.92 8.54
CA THR A 30 4.44 2.37 8.30
C THR A 30 5.73 3.08 7.88
N LYS A 31 6.90 2.54 8.22
CA LYS A 31 8.21 3.10 7.89
C LYS A 31 8.57 2.91 6.40
N ASP A 32 8.15 1.80 5.80
CA ASP A 32 8.62 1.36 4.49
C ASP A 32 7.63 1.68 3.35
N HIS A 33 6.54 2.41 3.66
CA HIS A 33 5.46 2.71 2.70
C HIS A 33 5.94 3.41 1.42
N HIS A 34 6.84 4.38 1.56
CA HIS A 34 7.38 5.15 0.44
C HIS A 34 8.27 4.29 -0.48
N GLU A 35 9.05 3.37 0.08
CA GLU A 35 9.91 2.46 -0.68
C GLU A 35 9.10 1.47 -1.50
N VAL A 36 7.98 0.96 -0.96
CA VAL A 36 7.11 0.01 -1.67
C VAL A 36 6.55 0.65 -2.95
N VAL A 37 6.07 1.89 -2.87
CA VAL A 37 5.55 2.61 -4.05
C VAL A 37 6.66 2.91 -5.05
N LEU A 38 7.84 3.35 -4.58
CA LEU A 38 9.00 3.62 -5.44
C LEU A 38 9.50 2.37 -6.17
N ASN A 39 9.57 1.23 -5.48
CA ASN A 39 9.97 -0.03 -6.08
C ASN A 39 8.96 -0.50 -7.12
N TYR A 40 7.65 -0.42 -6.81
CA TYR A 40 6.60 -0.76 -7.75
C TYR A 40 6.68 0.07 -9.05
N LEU A 41 6.93 1.38 -8.93
CA LEU A 41 7.09 2.26 -10.09
C LEU A 41 8.34 1.94 -10.92
N LYS A 42 9.45 1.55 -10.27
CA LYS A 42 10.68 1.15 -10.96
C LYS A 42 10.53 -0.18 -11.71
N GLU A 43 9.89 -1.18 -11.11
CA GLU A 43 9.64 -2.46 -11.78
C GLU A 43 8.75 -2.31 -13.02
N LYS A 44 7.80 -1.38 -12.99
CA LYS A 44 6.90 -1.11 -14.13
C LYS A 44 7.55 -0.32 -15.27
N GLN A 45 8.72 0.28 -15.04
CA GLN A 45 9.49 1.02 -16.04
C GLN A 45 10.49 0.14 -16.81
N ALA A 46 10.59 -1.15 -16.49
CA ALA A 46 11.49 -2.11 -17.14
C ALA A 46 10.82 -2.87 -18.30
#